data_AF-D9VXL7-F1
#
_entry.id   AF-D9VXL7-F1
#
_cell.length_a   1.000
_cell.length_b   1.000
_cell.length_c   1.000
_cell.angle_alpha   90.00
_cell.angle_beta   90.00
_cell.angle_gamma   90.00
#
_symmetry.space_group_name_H-M   'P 1'
#
loop_
_entity.id
_entity.type
_entity.pdbx_description
1 polymer ?
#
loop_
_entity_poly.entity_id
_entity_poly.type
_entity_poly.pdbx_seq_one_letter_code
_entity_poly.pdbx_strand_id
1 'polypeptide(L)'
;MPINDSATLVVGSGNYLTAPVGTAMPADLLTPTSPWANVGHTSLEDVFGITSEGGEATTIGSLQNKSLRTKYSARTETMTFTLQQFDTAALKLYFGANAPILPDGSVGVPTSPEPTQSAFLAIFVDGDNHFAFYAPKAEIYRADDMAISDTESLAGLPLGVKPMAYGSNVWTYAITPLGGLLATGASAGTPGTYTPDGADVPATLAALSSVIATPTSAWTTGKYVLLADGTSKAYWNGTTWVAGQAP
;
A
#
# COMPACT_ATOMS: atom_id res chain seq x y z
N MET A 1 -19.14 -7.37 14.31
CA MET A 1 -18.97 -6.27 13.32
C MET A 1 -20.28 -6.12 12.58
N PRO A 2 -20.76 -4.90 12.32
CA PRO A 2 -21.88 -4.71 11.40
C PRO A 2 -21.51 -5.27 10.02
N ILE A 3 -22.49 -5.80 9.30
CA ILE A 3 -22.30 -6.27 7.91
C ILE A 3 -22.10 -5.02 7.04
N ASN A 4 -21.05 -5.01 6.22
CA ASN A 4 -20.76 -3.97 5.23
C ASN A 4 -20.59 -4.63 3.86
N ASP A 5 -21.66 -4.67 3.07
CA ASP A 5 -21.67 -5.31 1.75
C ASP A 5 -20.70 -4.60 0.79
N SER A 6 -20.45 -3.30 0.98
CA SER A 6 -19.49 -2.50 0.21
C SER A 6 -18.02 -2.73 0.60
N ALA A 7 -17.74 -3.54 1.64
CA ALA A 7 -16.39 -3.95 2.03
C ALA A 7 -16.05 -5.36 1.51
N THR A 8 -16.59 -5.71 0.34
CA THR A 8 -16.23 -6.91 -0.42
C THR A 8 -15.48 -6.51 -1.69
N LEU A 9 -14.61 -7.38 -2.19
CA LEU A 9 -13.74 -7.10 -3.34
C LEU A 9 -13.96 -8.12 -4.45
N VAL A 10 -14.31 -7.65 -5.64
CA VAL A 10 -14.22 -8.38 -6.89
C VAL A 10 -13.25 -7.64 -7.80
N VAL A 11 -12.02 -8.16 -7.94
CA VAL A 11 -10.97 -7.47 -8.71
C VAL A 11 -11.37 -7.43 -10.19
N GLY A 12 -11.69 -6.23 -10.69
CA GLY A 12 -11.96 -5.98 -12.12
C GLY A 12 -10.69 -5.64 -12.91
N SER A 13 -9.74 -4.93 -12.29
CA SER A 13 -8.41 -4.68 -12.85
C SER A 13 -7.38 -4.48 -11.75
N GLY A 14 -6.10 -4.69 -12.08
CA GLY A 14 -4.98 -4.53 -11.15
C GLY A 14 -3.79 -3.84 -11.81
N ASN A 15 -3.05 -3.05 -11.04
CA ASN A 15 -1.81 -2.42 -11.48
C ASN A 15 -0.75 -2.55 -10.40
N TYR A 16 0.48 -2.79 -10.84
CA TYR A 16 1.66 -2.84 -9.98
C TYR A 16 2.59 -1.71 -10.37
N LEU A 17 3.02 -0.94 -9.38
CA LEU A 17 3.85 0.23 -9.59
C LEU A 17 5.08 0.21 -8.67
N THR A 18 6.15 0.79 -9.19
CA THR A 18 7.38 1.03 -8.44
C THR A 18 7.73 2.52 -8.48
N ALA A 19 8.41 2.97 -7.44
CA ALA A 19 8.94 4.32 -7.31
C ALA A 19 10.25 4.29 -6.49
N PRO A 20 11.02 5.38 -6.44
CA PRO A 20 12.17 5.47 -5.53
C PRO A 20 11.78 5.14 -4.09
N VAL A 21 12.68 4.49 -3.35
CA VAL A 21 12.46 4.13 -1.94
C VAL A 21 12.07 5.37 -1.12
N GLY A 22 11.03 5.21 -0.30
CA GLY A 22 10.47 6.27 0.54
C GLY A 22 9.44 7.16 -0.14
N THR A 23 9.14 6.95 -1.43
CA THR A 23 8.06 7.67 -2.11
C THR A 23 6.74 7.39 -1.42
N ALA A 24 6.04 8.45 -1.00
CA ALA A 24 4.74 8.34 -0.35
C ALA A 24 3.67 7.74 -1.28
N MET A 25 2.71 7.03 -0.68
CA MET A 25 1.53 6.54 -1.39
C MET A 25 0.81 7.72 -2.08
N PRO A 26 0.37 7.56 -3.35
CA PRO A 26 -0.42 8.58 -4.04
C PRO A 26 -1.68 8.92 -3.26
N ALA A 27 -2.10 10.19 -3.32
CA ALA A 27 -3.39 10.61 -2.77
C ALA A 27 -4.57 10.06 -3.59
N ASP A 28 -4.38 9.94 -4.91
CA ASP A 28 -5.32 9.30 -5.83
C ASP A 28 -4.70 8.02 -6.39
N LEU A 29 -5.33 6.88 -6.08
CA LEU A 29 -4.89 5.55 -6.51
C LEU A 29 -5.24 5.25 -7.98
N LEU A 30 -6.16 5.98 -8.60
CA LEU A 30 -6.51 5.81 -10.01
C LEU A 30 -5.57 6.54 -10.95
N THR A 31 -4.95 7.62 -10.46
CA THR A 31 -3.98 8.40 -11.22
C THR A 31 -2.66 8.53 -10.47
N PRO A 32 -1.95 7.41 -10.23
CA PRO A 32 -0.63 7.48 -9.63
C PRO A 32 0.32 8.23 -10.59
N THR A 33 0.68 9.46 -10.25
CA THR A 33 1.58 10.29 -11.06
C THR A 33 3.05 9.94 -10.79
N SER A 34 3.95 10.48 -11.62
CA SER A 34 5.39 10.49 -11.34
C SER A 34 5.67 10.86 -9.87
N PRO A 35 6.54 10.12 -9.15
CA PRO A 35 7.53 9.18 -9.67
C PRO A 35 7.05 7.71 -9.76
N TRP A 36 5.76 7.43 -9.60
CA TRP A 36 5.23 6.07 -9.74
C TRP A 36 5.20 5.63 -11.20
N ALA A 37 5.78 4.46 -11.47
CA ALA A 37 5.86 3.85 -12.79
C ALA A 37 5.29 2.43 -12.76
N ASN A 38 4.47 2.10 -13.76
CA ASN A 38 3.91 0.76 -13.93
C ASN A 38 5.02 -0.24 -14.28
N VAL A 39 4.96 -1.45 -13.72
CA VAL A 39 5.94 -2.53 -13.96
C VAL A 39 5.72 -3.27 -15.27
N GLY A 40 4.58 -3.08 -15.93
CA GLY A 40 4.22 -3.70 -17.21
C GLY A 40 3.01 -4.63 -17.13
N HIS A 41 2.79 -5.38 -18.20
CA HIS A 41 1.74 -6.41 -18.26
C HIS A 41 1.96 -7.51 -17.22
N THR A 42 0.91 -7.88 -16.49
CA THR A 42 0.92 -8.95 -15.47
C THR A 42 -0.17 -9.98 -15.72
N SER A 43 0.00 -11.17 -15.13
CA SER A 43 -0.93 -12.29 -15.29
C SER A 43 -2.35 -11.94 -14.82
N LEU A 44 -3.33 -12.40 -15.61
CA LEU A 44 -4.76 -12.35 -15.25
C LEU A 44 -5.16 -13.49 -14.30
N GLU A 45 -4.38 -14.57 -14.27
CA GLU A 45 -4.67 -15.78 -13.49
C GLU A 45 -3.96 -15.74 -12.13
N ASP A 46 -2.65 -15.46 -12.16
CA ASP A 46 -1.81 -15.33 -10.97
C ASP A 46 -1.73 -13.87 -10.54
N VAL A 47 -2.89 -13.34 -10.15
CA VAL A 47 -3.05 -11.91 -9.90
C VAL A 47 -2.14 -11.45 -8.77
N PHE A 48 -2.33 -11.96 -7.54
CA PHE A 48 -1.56 -11.53 -6.36
C PHE A 48 -1.58 -12.58 -5.25
N GLY A 49 -0.44 -12.79 -4.61
CA GLY A 49 -0.30 -13.64 -3.43
C GLY A 49 0.44 -12.97 -2.29
N ILE A 50 0.21 -13.44 -1.06
CA ILE A 50 1.04 -13.11 0.11
C ILE A 50 1.42 -14.42 0.78
N THR A 51 2.72 -14.66 0.93
CA THR A 51 3.27 -15.76 1.72
C THR A 51 3.90 -15.19 2.98
N SER A 52 3.87 -15.97 4.07
CA SER A 52 4.44 -15.58 5.35
C SER A 52 5.42 -16.64 5.82
N GLU A 53 6.58 -16.19 6.32
CA GLU A 53 7.61 -17.03 6.91
C GLU A 53 7.94 -16.53 8.33
N GLY A 54 8.24 -17.46 9.23
CA GLY A 54 8.54 -17.17 10.64
C GLY A 54 7.29 -17.04 11.51
N GLY A 55 7.44 -16.45 12.69
CA GLY A 55 6.39 -16.45 13.72
C GLY A 55 6.44 -17.66 14.66
N GLU A 56 7.44 -18.53 14.49
CA GLU A 56 7.69 -19.68 15.34
C GLU A 56 7.84 -19.27 16.81
N ALA A 57 7.12 -20.00 17.67
CA ALA A 57 7.14 -19.85 19.11
C ALA A 57 8.16 -20.81 19.71
N THR A 58 9.29 -20.27 20.20
CA THR A 58 10.26 -21.08 20.95
C THR A 58 9.94 -20.99 22.45
N THR A 59 9.55 -22.12 23.04
CA THR A 59 9.37 -22.25 24.49
C THR A 59 10.73 -22.41 25.17
N ILE A 60 11.05 -21.49 26.08
CA ILE A 60 12.23 -21.52 26.92
C ILE A 60 11.82 -22.12 28.27
N GLY A 61 12.43 -23.25 28.62
CA GLY A 61 12.27 -23.90 29.92
C GLY A 61 13.43 -23.61 30.88
N SER A 62 13.16 -23.74 32.18
CA SER A 62 14.17 -23.94 33.22
C SER A 62 14.09 -25.36 33.78
N LEU A 63 15.09 -25.77 34.57
CA LEU A 63 15.09 -27.04 35.31
C LEU A 63 13.86 -27.20 36.23
N GLN A 64 13.27 -26.09 36.68
CA GLN A 64 12.11 -26.05 37.57
C GLN A 64 10.78 -25.85 36.82
N ASN A 65 10.80 -25.32 35.60
CA ASN A 65 9.61 -25.15 34.77
C ASN A 65 9.95 -25.31 33.28
N LYS A 66 9.52 -26.42 32.68
CA LYS A 66 9.79 -26.76 31.28
C LYS A 66 9.16 -25.79 30.26
N SER A 67 8.22 -24.93 30.69
CA SER A 67 7.58 -23.90 29.87
C SER A 67 7.58 -22.54 30.59
N LEU A 68 8.77 -21.97 30.81
CA LEU A 68 8.94 -20.74 31.61
C LEU A 68 8.55 -19.47 30.84
N ARG A 69 8.93 -19.36 29.56
CA ARG A 69 8.60 -18.22 28.68
C ARG A 69 8.53 -18.65 27.22
N THR A 70 7.82 -17.87 26.40
CA THR A 70 7.77 -18.06 24.94
C THR A 70 8.37 -16.85 24.23
N LYS A 71 9.28 -17.10 23.29
CA LYS A 71 9.82 -16.08 22.38
C LYS A 71 9.28 -16.35 20.97
N TYR A 72 8.75 -15.33 20.33
CA TYR A 72 8.30 -15.40 18.95
C TYR A 72 9.41 -14.90 18.02
N SER A 73 9.67 -15.61 16.93
CA SER A 73 10.52 -15.11 15.84
C SER A 73 9.77 -14.04 15.02
N ALA A 74 10.51 -13.18 14.33
CA ALA A 74 9.91 -12.16 13.46
C ALA A 74 9.21 -12.83 12.28
N ARG A 75 7.98 -12.39 11.96
CA ARG A 75 7.28 -12.78 10.73
C ARG A 75 7.74 -11.88 9.60
N THR A 76 8.12 -12.48 8.49
CA THR A 76 8.40 -11.79 7.22
C THR A 76 7.32 -12.19 6.23
N GLU A 77 6.86 -11.23 5.44
CA GLU A 77 5.87 -11.48 4.40
C GLU A 77 6.48 -11.16 3.03
N THR A 78 6.10 -11.95 2.04
CA THR A 78 6.48 -11.77 0.65
C THR A 78 5.21 -11.69 -0.18
N MET A 79 5.04 -10.59 -0.90
CA MET A 79 3.99 -10.45 -1.90
C MET A 79 4.48 -11.05 -3.22
N THR A 80 3.62 -11.73 -3.97
CA THR A 80 3.98 -12.36 -5.24
C THR A 80 3.04 -11.94 -6.35
N PHE A 81 3.60 -11.73 -7.55
CA PHE A 81 2.85 -11.47 -8.78
C PHE A 81 3.68 -11.90 -10.00
N THR A 82 3.04 -12.12 -11.14
CA THR A 82 3.71 -12.60 -12.36
C THR A 82 3.71 -11.53 -13.44
N LEU A 83 4.89 -11.09 -13.88
CA LEU A 83 5.04 -10.25 -15.08
C LEU A 83 4.91 -11.09 -16.35
N GLN A 84 4.27 -10.53 -17.37
CA GLN A 84 4.19 -11.10 -18.73
C GLN A 84 4.89 -10.19 -19.75
N GLN A 85 5.52 -9.11 -19.28
CA GLN A 85 6.33 -8.20 -20.08
C GLN A 85 7.80 -8.59 -20.00
N PHE A 86 8.46 -8.68 -21.17
CA PHE A 86 9.87 -9.11 -21.32
C PHE A 86 10.79 -7.99 -21.80
N ASP A 87 10.48 -6.74 -21.43
CA ASP A 87 11.36 -5.61 -21.74
C ASP A 87 12.53 -5.52 -20.76
N THR A 88 13.47 -4.62 -21.05
CA THR A 88 14.67 -4.43 -20.23
C THR A 88 14.38 -4.13 -18.76
N ALA A 89 13.30 -3.40 -18.46
CA ALA A 89 12.95 -3.05 -17.08
C ALA A 89 12.41 -4.28 -16.32
N ALA A 90 11.48 -5.01 -16.93
CA ALA A 90 10.94 -6.26 -16.38
C ALA A 90 12.02 -7.33 -16.20
N LEU A 91 12.90 -7.49 -17.17
CA LEU A 91 14.03 -8.42 -17.09
C LEU A 91 14.99 -8.05 -15.96
N LYS A 92 15.19 -6.77 -15.66
CA LYS A 92 15.98 -6.32 -14.51
C LYS A 92 15.29 -6.56 -13.18
N LEU A 93 13.95 -6.44 -13.11
CA LEU A 93 13.20 -6.82 -11.91
C LEU A 93 13.37 -8.32 -11.61
N TYR A 94 13.41 -9.17 -12.64
CA TYR A 94 13.53 -10.62 -12.50
C TYR A 94 14.98 -11.10 -12.32
N PHE A 95 15.91 -10.70 -13.19
CA PHE A 95 17.31 -11.18 -13.20
C PHE A 95 18.25 -10.33 -12.34
N GLY A 96 17.79 -9.22 -11.78
CA GLY A 96 18.56 -8.36 -10.89
C GLY A 96 18.78 -6.95 -11.46
N ALA A 97 18.73 -5.96 -10.57
CA ALA A 97 18.86 -4.54 -10.92
C ALA A 97 20.21 -4.22 -11.58
N ASN A 98 21.24 -4.99 -11.22
CA ASN A 98 22.60 -4.91 -11.72
C ASN A 98 22.83 -5.65 -13.05
N ALA A 99 21.79 -6.22 -13.67
CA ALA A 99 21.91 -6.90 -14.96
C ALA A 99 22.44 -5.92 -16.05
N PRO A 100 23.59 -6.20 -16.68
CA PRO A 100 24.16 -5.32 -17.70
C PRO A 100 23.36 -5.42 -19.01
N ILE A 101 23.36 -4.33 -19.78
CA ILE A 101 22.96 -4.36 -21.18
C ILE A 101 24.19 -4.65 -22.03
N LEU A 102 24.14 -5.72 -22.82
CA LEU A 102 25.23 -6.12 -23.69
C LEU A 102 25.26 -5.25 -24.95
N PRO A 103 26.38 -5.23 -25.72
CA PRO A 103 26.50 -4.41 -26.92
C PRO A 103 25.46 -4.69 -28.00
N ASP A 104 24.86 -5.89 -28.00
CA ASP A 104 23.78 -6.30 -28.91
C ASP A 104 22.38 -5.90 -28.42
N GLY A 105 22.28 -5.24 -27.26
CA GLY A 105 21.03 -4.82 -26.63
C GLY A 105 20.37 -5.86 -25.73
N SER A 106 20.92 -7.07 -25.63
CA SER A 106 20.40 -8.10 -24.73
C SER A 106 20.70 -7.80 -23.25
N VAL A 107 19.88 -8.34 -22.35
CA VAL A 107 20.11 -8.23 -20.90
C VAL A 107 20.94 -9.43 -20.46
N GLY A 108 22.16 -9.18 -19.98
CA GLY A 108 23.02 -10.21 -19.42
C GLY A 108 22.56 -10.61 -18.02
N VAL A 109 22.43 -11.91 -17.76
CA VAL A 109 22.11 -12.40 -16.41
C VAL A 109 23.37 -12.31 -15.53
N PRO A 110 23.37 -11.52 -14.44
CA PRO A 110 24.53 -11.37 -13.58
C PRO A 110 24.81 -12.65 -12.80
N THR A 111 26.09 -12.93 -12.53
CA THR A 111 26.50 -14.09 -11.70
C THR A 111 26.15 -13.93 -10.23
N SER A 112 25.95 -12.67 -9.78
CA SER A 112 25.48 -12.30 -8.45
C SER A 112 24.38 -11.26 -8.61
N PRO A 113 23.11 -11.68 -8.81
CA PRO A 113 21.99 -10.77 -8.99
C PRO A 113 21.70 -9.97 -7.72
N GLU A 114 21.44 -8.68 -7.88
CA GLU A 114 21.01 -7.79 -6.79
C GLU A 114 19.51 -7.49 -6.90
N PRO A 115 18.73 -7.60 -5.80
CA PRO A 115 17.32 -7.28 -5.83
C PRO A 115 17.09 -5.78 -6.11
N THR A 116 15.99 -5.47 -6.78
CA THR A 116 15.60 -4.08 -7.00
C THR A 116 15.01 -3.51 -5.71
N GLN A 117 15.64 -2.46 -5.17
CA GLN A 117 15.09 -1.74 -4.02
C GLN A 117 14.21 -0.57 -4.49
N SER A 118 12.93 -0.61 -4.14
CA SER A 118 11.95 0.41 -4.55
C SER A 118 10.86 0.59 -3.49
N ALA A 119 10.09 1.68 -3.59
CA ALA A 119 8.74 1.70 -3.04
C ALA A 119 7.82 0.91 -3.99
N PHE A 120 6.86 0.18 -3.45
CA PHE A 120 5.97 -0.71 -4.19
C PHE A 120 4.50 -0.39 -3.88
N LEU A 121 3.67 -0.46 -4.91
CA LEU A 121 2.23 -0.23 -4.81
C LEU A 121 1.50 -1.22 -5.71
N ALA A 122 0.65 -2.05 -5.12
CA ALA A 122 -0.30 -2.90 -5.84
C ALA A 122 -1.70 -2.29 -5.67
N ILE A 123 -2.39 -1.99 -6.77
CA ILE A 123 -3.71 -1.36 -6.78
C ILE A 123 -4.68 -2.30 -7.47
N PHE A 124 -5.80 -2.57 -6.83
CA PHE A 124 -6.91 -3.37 -7.33
C PHE A 124 -8.16 -2.50 -7.39
N VAL A 125 -8.83 -2.53 -8.54
CA VAL A 125 -10.02 -1.74 -8.82
C VAL A 125 -11.21 -2.66 -8.98
N ASP A 126 -12.29 -2.36 -8.25
CA ASP A 126 -13.59 -3.02 -8.29
C ASP A 126 -14.69 -1.97 -8.49
N GLY A 127 -15.01 -1.69 -9.76
CA GLY A 127 -15.91 -0.58 -10.09
C GLY A 127 -15.38 0.76 -9.58
N ASP A 128 -16.13 1.39 -8.66
CA ASP A 128 -15.75 2.65 -8.02
C ASP A 128 -14.88 2.44 -6.75
N ASN A 129 -14.70 1.20 -6.29
CA ASN A 129 -13.91 0.86 -5.12
C ASN A 129 -12.44 0.58 -5.50
N HIS A 130 -11.53 1.04 -4.63
CA HIS A 130 -10.09 0.89 -4.83
C HIS A 130 -9.46 0.31 -3.58
N PHE A 131 -8.63 -0.71 -3.77
CA PHE A 131 -7.93 -1.43 -2.73
C PHE A 131 -6.46 -1.53 -3.07
N ALA A 132 -5.56 -1.19 -2.16
CA ALA A 132 -4.14 -1.17 -2.46
C ALA A 132 -3.27 -1.69 -1.32
N PHE A 133 -2.16 -2.33 -1.68
CA PHE A 133 -1.04 -2.62 -0.80
C PHE A 133 0.10 -1.66 -1.13
N TYR A 134 0.62 -0.99 -0.11
CA TYR A 134 1.68 0.00 -0.25
C TYR A 134 2.86 -0.31 0.67
N ALA A 135 4.06 -0.42 0.10
CA ALA A 135 5.31 -0.55 0.85
C ALA A 135 6.26 0.62 0.50
N PRO A 136 6.67 1.46 1.47
CA PRO A 136 7.62 2.55 1.23
C PRO A 136 9.01 2.04 0.86
N LYS A 137 9.33 0.79 1.23
CA LYS A 137 10.57 0.11 0.87
C LYS A 137 10.29 -1.38 0.70
N ALA A 138 10.71 -1.94 -0.41
CA ALA A 138 10.67 -3.36 -0.68
C ALA A 138 11.88 -3.80 -1.51
N GLU A 139 12.23 -5.07 -1.40
CA GLU A 139 13.14 -5.76 -2.31
C GLU A 139 12.33 -6.59 -3.30
N ILE A 140 12.51 -6.33 -4.59
CA ILE A 140 11.90 -7.08 -5.68
C ILE A 140 12.94 -8.03 -6.26
N TYR A 141 12.59 -9.30 -6.35
CA TYR A 141 13.48 -10.38 -6.79
C TYR A 141 12.69 -11.48 -7.49
N ARG A 142 13.40 -12.39 -8.17
CA ARG A 142 12.83 -13.62 -8.72
C ARG A 142 12.24 -14.50 -7.61
N ALA A 143 10.93 -14.70 -7.62
CA ALA A 143 10.26 -15.59 -6.66
C ALA A 143 10.35 -17.06 -7.05
N ASP A 144 10.25 -17.35 -8.35
CA ASP A 144 10.18 -18.72 -8.87
C ASP A 144 10.78 -18.82 -10.28
N ASP A 145 10.88 -20.03 -10.81
CA ASP A 145 11.40 -20.34 -12.13
C ASP A 145 10.46 -19.85 -13.24
N MET A 146 11.04 -19.28 -14.29
CA MET A 146 10.33 -18.94 -15.51
C MET A 146 10.12 -20.22 -16.33
N ALA A 147 8.88 -20.44 -16.74
CA ALA A 147 8.50 -21.50 -17.67
C ALA A 147 7.70 -20.92 -18.84
N ILE A 148 7.88 -21.52 -20.02
CA ILE A 148 7.03 -21.29 -21.19
C ILE A 148 6.28 -22.60 -21.40
N SER A 149 5.06 -22.64 -20.89
CA SER A 149 4.30 -23.89 -20.73
C SER A 149 3.72 -24.41 -22.05
N ASP A 150 3.24 -23.51 -22.90
CA ASP A 150 2.62 -23.82 -24.20
C ASP A 150 2.62 -22.57 -25.10
N THR A 151 1.98 -22.66 -26.27
CA THR A 151 1.87 -21.57 -27.26
C THR A 151 0.57 -20.77 -27.14
N GLU A 152 -0.29 -21.10 -26.19
CA GLU A 152 -1.62 -20.50 -25.98
C GLU A 152 -1.66 -19.58 -24.75
N SER A 153 -0.71 -19.76 -23.83
CA SER A 153 -0.51 -19.03 -22.58
C SER A 153 0.63 -18.02 -22.72
N LEU A 154 0.48 -16.85 -22.09
CA LEU A 154 1.56 -15.88 -22.00
C LEU A 154 2.65 -16.38 -21.04
N ALA A 155 3.91 -16.30 -21.45
CA ALA A 155 5.05 -16.62 -20.59
C ALA A 155 5.10 -15.69 -19.38
N GLY A 156 5.50 -16.22 -18.22
CA GLY A 156 5.50 -15.50 -16.95
C GLY A 156 6.88 -15.37 -16.33
N LEU A 157 7.14 -14.24 -15.71
CA LEU A 157 8.28 -13.96 -14.84
C LEU A 157 7.77 -13.79 -13.40
N PRO A 158 7.77 -14.85 -12.58
CA PRO A 158 7.31 -14.79 -11.20
C PRO A 158 8.21 -13.90 -10.34
N LEU A 159 7.64 -12.85 -9.75
CA LEU A 159 8.34 -11.91 -8.87
C LEU A 159 7.88 -12.04 -7.43
N GLY A 160 8.83 -11.86 -6.53
CA GLY A 160 8.65 -11.72 -5.10
C GLY A 160 8.97 -10.29 -4.71
N VAL A 161 8.14 -9.72 -3.84
CA VAL A 161 8.30 -8.40 -3.26
C VAL A 161 8.31 -8.57 -1.75
N LYS A 162 9.45 -8.28 -1.14
CA LYS A 162 9.64 -8.36 0.31
C LYS A 162 9.60 -6.97 0.92
N PRO A 163 8.50 -6.55 1.56
CA PRO A 163 8.41 -5.26 2.22
C PRO A 163 9.38 -5.17 3.41
N MET A 164 9.94 -3.98 3.62
CA MET A 164 10.90 -3.71 4.69
C MET A 164 10.46 -2.49 5.49
N ALA A 165 10.83 -2.46 6.76
CA ALA A 165 10.65 -1.25 7.57
C ALA A 165 11.45 -0.09 6.95
N TYR A 166 10.84 1.08 6.93
CA TYR A 166 11.45 2.31 6.39
C TYR A 166 11.38 3.42 7.45
N GLY A 167 12.52 4.07 7.69
CA GLY A 167 12.62 5.12 8.71
C GLY A 167 12.24 4.62 10.10
N SER A 168 11.33 5.34 10.75
CA SER A 168 10.80 5.03 12.09
C SER A 168 9.49 4.24 12.06
N ASN A 169 9.08 3.70 10.91
CA ASN A 169 7.83 2.94 10.81
C ASN A 169 7.92 1.67 11.67
N VAL A 170 6.85 1.41 12.44
CA VAL A 170 6.65 0.14 13.16
C VAL A 170 5.95 -0.91 12.29
N TRP A 171 5.84 -0.65 10.99
CA TRP A 171 5.16 -1.44 9.97
C TRP A 171 6.02 -1.48 8.69
N THR A 172 5.83 -2.49 7.85
CA THR A 172 6.60 -2.70 6.60
C THR A 172 5.80 -2.38 5.33
N TYR A 173 4.48 -2.60 5.36
CA TYR A 173 3.55 -2.17 4.33
C TYR A 173 2.20 -1.80 4.97
N ALA A 174 1.39 -1.04 4.24
CA ALA A 174 0.04 -0.64 4.60
C ALA A 174 -0.96 -1.20 3.57
N ILE A 175 -2.21 -1.34 4.00
CA ILE A 175 -3.31 -1.81 3.15
C ILE A 175 -4.42 -0.76 3.24
N THR A 176 -4.97 -0.32 2.11
CA THR A 176 -6.13 0.58 2.12
C THR A 176 -7.39 -0.24 2.38
N PRO A 177 -8.22 0.12 3.36
CA PRO A 177 -9.48 -0.60 3.61
C PRO A 177 -10.49 -0.35 2.48
N LEU A 178 -11.39 -1.31 2.27
CA LEU A 178 -12.57 -1.16 1.42
C LEU A 178 -13.80 -0.78 2.24
N GLY A 179 -14.78 -0.16 1.58
CA GLY A 179 -16.05 0.21 2.21
C GLY A 179 -15.94 1.38 3.19
N GLY A 180 -14.88 2.18 3.05
CA GLY A 180 -14.71 3.46 3.72
C GLY A 180 -15.83 4.43 3.36
N LEU A 181 -16.57 4.93 4.35
CA LEU A 181 -17.61 5.92 4.10
C LEU A 181 -16.92 7.29 3.94
N LEU A 182 -16.98 7.90 2.75
CA LEU A 182 -16.43 9.24 2.58
C LEU A 182 -17.16 10.24 3.49
N ALA A 183 -16.39 10.99 4.27
CA ALA A 183 -16.94 12.14 4.97
C ALA A 183 -17.49 13.13 3.95
N THR A 184 -18.79 13.42 4.05
CA THR A 184 -19.48 14.41 3.21
C THR A 184 -19.86 15.65 4.02
N GLY A 185 -19.88 15.54 5.35
CA GLY A 185 -20.06 16.67 6.25
C GLY A 185 -19.18 16.58 7.49
N ALA A 186 -19.08 17.71 8.17
CA ALA A 186 -18.36 17.83 9.43
C ALA A 186 -19.09 18.79 10.37
N SER A 187 -19.42 18.34 11.58
CA SER A 187 -20.11 19.14 12.58
C SER A 187 -19.12 19.75 13.57
N ALA A 188 -19.25 21.05 13.84
CA ALA A 188 -18.37 21.78 14.74
C ALA A 188 -18.41 21.20 16.18
N GLY A 189 -17.24 20.91 16.75
CA GLY A 189 -17.12 20.36 18.10
C GLY A 189 -15.73 20.52 18.70
N THR A 190 -15.48 19.82 19.81
CA THR A 190 -14.19 19.80 20.54
C THR A 190 -13.85 18.37 21.01
N PRO A 191 -13.46 17.45 20.11
CA PRO A 191 -13.45 17.58 18.65
C PRO A 191 -14.87 17.44 18.04
N GLY A 192 -15.02 17.91 16.82
CA GLY A 192 -16.20 17.72 15.98
C GLY A 192 -16.27 16.32 15.39
N THR A 193 -17.37 16.02 14.72
CA THR A 193 -17.64 14.71 14.12
C THR A 193 -17.81 14.82 12.61
N TYR A 194 -17.44 13.77 11.89
CA TYR A 194 -17.73 13.64 10.46
C TYR A 194 -19.08 12.97 10.24
N THR A 195 -19.73 13.30 9.14
CA THR A 195 -20.96 12.67 8.67
C THR A 195 -20.76 12.09 7.27
N PRO A 196 -21.36 10.93 6.94
CA PRO A 196 -22.20 10.07 7.79
C PRO A 196 -21.44 9.45 8.98
N ASP A 197 -22.18 8.95 9.98
CA ASP A 197 -21.55 8.25 11.11
C ASP A 197 -20.77 7.03 10.59
N GLY A 198 -19.58 6.79 11.15
CA GLY A 198 -18.63 5.81 10.63
C GLY A 198 -17.88 6.25 9.38
N ALA A 199 -17.98 7.51 8.95
CA ALA A 199 -17.14 8.07 7.89
C ALA A 199 -15.65 7.99 8.23
N ASP A 200 -14.85 7.67 7.21
CA ASP A 200 -13.41 7.76 7.24
C ASP A 200 -13.00 9.20 7.49
N VAL A 201 -12.17 9.38 8.50
CA VAL A 201 -11.63 10.69 8.85
C VAL A 201 -10.71 11.16 7.72
N PRO A 202 -10.93 12.35 7.14
CA PRO A 202 -10.06 12.90 6.11
C PRO A 202 -8.60 12.96 6.56
N ALA A 203 -7.69 12.46 5.73
CA ALA A 203 -6.28 12.33 6.08
C ALA A 203 -5.52 13.67 6.09
N THR A 204 -5.96 14.66 5.30
CA THR A 204 -5.28 15.95 5.14
C THR A 204 -6.28 17.09 5.07
N LEU A 205 -5.82 18.33 5.28
CA LEU A 205 -6.64 19.53 5.09
C LEU A 205 -7.19 19.63 3.66
N ALA A 206 -6.42 19.20 2.65
CA ALA A 206 -6.86 19.21 1.26
C ALA A 206 -8.02 18.25 1.00
N ALA A 207 -8.06 17.11 1.71
CA ALA A 207 -9.14 16.14 1.63
C ALA A 207 -10.48 16.65 2.19
N LEU A 208 -10.49 17.79 2.90
CA LEU A 208 -11.72 18.41 3.39
C LEU A 208 -12.46 19.25 2.32
N SER A 209 -11.90 19.42 1.12
CA SER A 209 -12.48 20.26 0.07
C SER A 209 -13.90 19.87 -0.36
N SER A 210 -14.27 18.60 -0.26
CA SER A 210 -15.62 18.08 -0.53
C SER A 210 -16.52 17.99 0.70
N VAL A 211 -15.99 18.29 1.90
CA VAL A 211 -16.70 18.13 3.18
C VAL A 211 -17.45 19.41 3.53
N ILE A 212 -18.77 19.29 3.72
CA ILE A 212 -19.65 20.41 4.05
C ILE A 212 -19.61 20.67 5.57
N ALA A 213 -19.12 21.83 5.96
CA ALA A 213 -19.10 22.25 7.36
C ALA A 213 -20.53 22.54 7.89
N THR A 214 -20.82 22.08 9.10
CA THR A 214 -22.05 22.36 9.84
C THR A 214 -21.70 22.95 11.21
N PRO A 215 -22.05 24.23 11.49
CA PRO A 215 -22.71 25.17 10.61
C PRO A 215 -21.82 25.60 9.42
N THR A 216 -22.45 26.10 8.36
CA THR A 216 -21.76 26.65 7.18
C THR A 216 -21.21 28.06 7.44
N SER A 217 -21.60 28.71 8.54
CA SER A 217 -20.95 29.91 9.05
C SER A 217 -19.61 29.58 9.71
N ALA A 218 -18.76 30.60 9.89
CA ALA A 218 -17.52 30.45 10.65
C ALA A 218 -17.77 29.76 12.00
N TRP A 219 -16.97 28.74 12.30
CA TRP A 219 -17.08 28.02 13.55
C TRP A 219 -16.64 28.90 14.72
N THR A 220 -17.27 28.71 15.87
CA THR A 220 -16.98 29.50 17.07
C THR A 220 -15.64 29.11 17.69
N THR A 221 -15.06 30.04 18.44
CA THR A 221 -13.77 29.88 19.10
C THR A 221 -13.65 28.54 19.80
N GLY A 222 -12.53 27.87 19.54
CA GLY A 222 -12.23 26.59 20.14
C GLY A 222 -12.76 25.38 19.36
N LYS A 223 -13.59 25.53 18.32
CA LYS A 223 -14.12 24.39 17.57
C LYS A 223 -13.13 23.89 16.51
N TYR A 224 -13.07 22.57 16.36
CA TYR A 224 -12.22 21.89 15.38
C TYR A 224 -12.69 20.46 15.13
N VAL A 225 -12.29 19.87 14.00
CA VAL A 225 -12.30 18.43 13.74
C VAL A 225 -10.86 17.91 13.71
N LEU A 226 -10.68 16.62 14.01
CA LEU A 226 -9.38 15.95 13.89
C LEU A 226 -9.21 15.37 12.48
N LEU A 227 -7.99 15.35 11.97
CA LEU A 227 -7.60 14.61 10.77
C LEU A 227 -7.17 13.18 11.15
N ALA A 228 -6.95 12.32 10.14
CA ALA A 228 -6.72 10.89 10.35
C ALA A 228 -5.47 10.57 11.19
N ASP A 229 -4.51 11.50 11.29
CA ASP A 229 -3.33 11.37 12.15
C ASP A 229 -3.63 11.51 13.66
N GLY A 230 -4.87 11.82 14.02
CA GLY A 230 -5.36 11.96 15.40
C GLY A 230 -4.82 13.18 16.16
N THR A 231 -4.00 14.02 15.53
CA THR A 231 -3.33 15.17 16.20
C THR A 231 -3.48 16.48 15.44
N SER A 232 -3.52 16.44 14.12
CA SER A 232 -3.78 17.60 13.28
C SER A 232 -5.25 18.03 13.39
N LYS A 233 -5.45 19.33 13.48
CA LYS A 233 -6.76 19.97 13.64
C LYS A 233 -7.11 20.78 12.41
N ALA A 234 -8.39 20.81 12.06
CA ALA A 234 -8.93 21.72 11.06
C ALA A 234 -10.24 22.35 11.54
N TYR A 235 -10.54 23.54 11.07
CA TYR A 235 -11.79 24.24 11.35
C TYR A 235 -12.30 24.96 10.10
N TRP A 236 -13.61 25.21 10.07
CA TRP A 236 -14.23 26.01 9.01
C TRP A 236 -14.26 27.49 9.39
N ASN A 237 -13.67 28.36 8.58
CA ASN A 237 -13.62 29.80 8.83
C ASN A 237 -14.82 30.57 8.24
N GLY A 238 -15.82 29.86 7.69
CA GLY A 238 -16.98 30.46 7.00
C GLY A 238 -16.88 30.44 5.48
N THR A 239 -15.68 30.23 4.92
CA THR A 239 -15.45 30.18 3.47
C THR A 239 -14.57 29.02 3.02
N THR A 240 -13.64 28.56 3.86
CA THR A 240 -12.74 27.44 3.58
C THR A 240 -12.33 26.71 4.86
N TRP A 241 -11.77 25.51 4.69
CA TRP A 241 -11.12 24.75 5.74
C TRP A 241 -9.73 25.32 6.04
N VAL A 242 -9.44 25.55 7.31
CA VAL A 242 -8.18 26.13 7.79
C VAL A 242 -7.57 25.20 8.84
N ALA A 243 -6.24 25.09 8.84
CA ALA A 243 -5.51 24.32 9.86
C ALA A 243 -5.63 24.98 11.24
N GLY A 244 -5.71 24.15 12.28
CA GLY A 244 -5.77 24.58 13.67
C GLY A 244 -7.17 24.56 14.27
N GLN A 245 -7.39 25.43 15.24
CA GLN A 245 -8.63 25.57 16.00
C GLN A 245 -9.23 26.94 15.69
N ALA A 246 -10.56 27.03 15.63
CA ALA A 246 -11.24 28.29 15.36
C ALA A 246 -10.82 29.36 16.40
N PRO A 247 -10.45 30.58 15.95
CA PRO A 247 -9.96 31.65 16.80
C PRO A 247 -11.05 32.28 17.66
#